data_AF-A0A8J6JWN6-F1
#
_entry.id   AF-A0A8J6JWN6-F1
#
_cell.length_a   1.000
_cell.length_b   1.000
_cell.length_c   1.000
_cell.angle_alpha   90.00
_cell.angle_beta   90.00
_cell.angle_gamma   90.00
#
_symmetry.space_group_name_H-M   'P 1'
#
loop_
_entity.id
_entity.type
_entity.pdbx_description
1 polymer ?
#
loop_
_entity_poly.entity_id
_entity_poly.type
_entity_poly.pdbx_seq_one_letter_code
_entity_poly.pdbx_strand_id
1 'polypeptide(L)'
;MNYRRLRGYTCLYTTASALVIDLGAQDSRLALQRKLTYYESKDFLIINEIGYLSFDCKAADFIFEIVNRCTKNWQLALRLIWHLWTGRKFFQERLA
;
A
#
# COMPACT_ATOMS: atom_id res chain seq x y z
N MET A 1 -12.09 7.49 -7.88
CA MET A 1 -11.67 6.27 -7.16
C MET A 1 -12.34 5.09 -7.85
N ASN A 2 -11.58 4.29 -8.62
CA ASN A 2 -12.13 3.24 -9.50
C ASN A 2 -12.09 1.89 -8.78
N TYR A 3 -13.23 1.35 -8.36
CA TYR A 3 -13.33 -0.02 -7.84
C TYR A 3 -13.60 -0.98 -9.00
N ARG A 4 -12.79 -2.02 -9.17
CA ARG A 4 -13.05 -3.09 -10.14
C ARG A 4 -13.36 -4.37 -9.37
N ARG A 5 -14.63 -4.79 -9.38
CA ARG A 5 -15.06 -6.07 -8.78
C ARG A 5 -14.71 -7.19 -9.75
N LEU A 6 -13.80 -8.09 -9.36
CA LEU A 6 -13.53 -9.34 -10.08
C LEU A 6 -14.07 -10.48 -9.22
N ARG A 7 -15.12 -11.17 -9.70
CA ARG A 7 -15.68 -12.40 -9.08
C ARG A 7 -16.17 -12.30 -7.63
N GLY A 8 -16.59 -11.11 -7.17
CA GLY A 8 -17.11 -10.90 -5.81
C GLY A 8 -16.07 -10.47 -4.78
N TYR A 9 -14.78 -10.48 -5.16
CA TYR A 9 -13.72 -9.93 -4.33
C TYR A 9 -13.64 -8.41 -4.46
N THR A 10 -13.43 -7.75 -3.33
CA THR A 10 -13.20 -6.30 -3.22
C THR A 10 -11.71 -6.00 -3.34
N CYS A 11 -11.33 -5.48 -4.50
CA CYS A 11 -9.97 -4.98 -4.73
C CYS A 11 -9.96 -3.45 -4.66
N LEU A 12 -9.03 -2.88 -3.91
CA LEU A 12 -8.76 -1.46 -3.86
C LEU A 12 -7.35 -1.19 -4.37
N TYR A 13 -7.24 -0.28 -5.33
CA TYR A 13 -5.98 0.23 -5.84
C TYR A 13 -5.80 1.67 -5.38
N THR A 14 -4.64 1.97 -4.80
CA THR A 14 -4.26 3.32 -4.37
C THR A 14 -2.77 3.56 -4.54
N THR A 15 -2.34 4.82 -4.59
CA THR A 15 -0.91 5.18 -4.49
C THR A 15 -0.55 5.40 -3.02
N ALA A 16 0.71 5.19 -2.68
CA ALA A 16 1.22 5.41 -1.33
C ALA A 16 1.03 6.88 -0.89
N SER A 17 1.23 7.85 -1.79
CA SER A 17 0.96 9.28 -1.53
C SER A 17 -0.50 9.55 -1.20
N ALA A 18 -1.42 9.00 -2.00
CA ALA A 18 -2.85 9.20 -1.80
C ALA A 18 -3.32 8.57 -0.48
N LEU A 19 -2.79 7.40 -0.15
CA LEU A 19 -3.08 6.72 1.13
C LEU A 19 -2.58 7.53 2.33
N VAL A 20 -1.36 8.06 2.26
CA VAL A 20 -0.79 8.89 3.32
C VAL A 20 -1.58 10.18 3.50
N ILE A 21 -1.98 10.85 2.41
CA ILE A 21 -2.81 12.05 2.47
C ILE A 21 -4.18 11.72 3.07
N ASP A 22 -4.82 10.63 2.64
CA ASP A 22 -6.16 10.25 3.13
C ASP A 22 -6.16 9.91 4.63
N LEU A 23 -5.11 9.25 5.13
CA LEU A 23 -4.95 8.95 6.55
C LEU A 23 -4.49 10.17 7.35
N GLY A 24 -3.59 10.98 6.79
CA GLY A 24 -3.07 12.19 7.42
C GLY A 24 -4.10 13.32 7.54
N ALA A 25 -5.13 13.33 6.68
CA ALA A 25 -6.23 14.28 6.71
C ALA A 25 -7.29 13.98 7.80
N GLN A 26 -7.12 12.92 8.59
CA GLN A 26 -8.07 12.59 9.66
C GLN A 26 -7.74 13.35 10.94
N ASP A 27 -8.62 14.26 11.35
CA ASP A 27 -8.42 15.12 12.52
C ASP A 27 -8.61 14.40 13.88
N SER A 28 -9.19 13.19 13.88
CA SER A 28 -9.43 12.43 15.09
C SER A 28 -8.99 10.98 14.97
N ARG A 29 -8.58 10.40 16.11
CA ARG A 29 -8.18 8.99 16.19
C ARG A 29 -9.30 8.02 15.79
N LEU A 30 -10.57 8.37 16.09
CA LEU A 30 -11.73 7.59 15.67
C LEU A 30 -11.94 7.63 14.15
N ALA A 31 -11.75 8.79 13.51
CA ALA A 31 -11.85 8.93 12.07
C ALA A 31 -10.73 8.16 11.35
N LEU A 32 -9.50 8.25 11.87
CA LEU A 32 -8.36 7.46 11.40
C LEU A 32 -8.64 5.96 11.52
N GLN A 33 -9.14 5.50 12.66
CA GLN A 33 -9.42 4.08 12.89
C GLN A 33 -10.51 3.56 11.94
N ARG A 34 -11.57 4.34 11.67
CA ARG A 34 -12.59 3.99 10.67
C ARG A 34 -12.00 3.85 9.27
N LYS A 35 -11.08 4.74 8.89
CA LYS A 35 -10.37 4.68 7.61
C LYS A 35 -9.47 3.44 7.53
N LEU A 36 -8.71 3.14 8.57
CA LEU A 36 -7.90 1.93 8.65
C LEU A 36 -8.77 0.67 8.48
N THR A 37 -9.90 0.57 9.19
CA THR A 37 -10.85 -0.53 9.04
C THR A 37 -11.44 -0.62 7.63
N TYR A 38 -11.67 0.52 6.96
CA TYR A 38 -12.11 0.54 5.56
C TYR A 38 -11.07 -0.08 4.62
N TYR A 39 -9.79 0.24 4.79
CA TYR A 39 -8.69 -0.35 3.99
C TYR A 39 -8.52 -1.84 4.30
N GLU A 40 -8.62 -2.22 5.57
CA GLU A 40 -8.54 -3.62 6.04
C GLU A 40 -9.70 -4.48 5.54
N SER A 41 -10.89 -3.88 5.33
CA SER A 41 -12.07 -4.60 4.82
C SER A 41 -11.94 -5.13 3.38
N LYS A 42 -10.87 -4.79 2.66
CA LYS A 42 -10.68 -5.17 1.25
C LYS A 42 -9.98 -6.52 1.15
N ASP A 43 -10.50 -7.37 0.28
CA ASP A 43 -9.89 -8.68 -0.01
C ASP A 43 -8.49 -8.52 -0.62
N PHE A 44 -8.32 -7.47 -1.43
CA PHE A 44 -7.03 -7.07 -2.00
C PHE A 44 -6.83 -5.57 -1.87
N LEU A 45 -5.70 -5.17 -1.28
CA LEU A 45 -5.23 -3.80 -1.25
C LEU A 45 -3.92 -3.72 -2.03
N ILE A 46 -3.93 -2.99 -3.15
CA ILE A 46 -2.76 -2.77 -3.99
C ILE A 46 -2.30 -1.32 -3.77
N ILE A 47 -1.09 -1.17 -3.24
CA ILE A 47 -0.47 0.13 -3.00
C ILE A 47 0.69 0.31 -4.00
N ASN A 48 0.58 1.31 -4.87
CA ASN A 48 1.63 1.66 -5.82
C ASN A 48 2.57 2.75 -5.26
N GLU A 49 3.71 2.98 -5.91
CA GLU A 49 4.62 4.12 -5.67
C GLU A 49 5.28 4.19 -4.27
N ILE A 50 5.27 3.09 -3.50
CA ILE A 50 5.88 3.03 -2.16
C ILE A 50 7.38 3.41 -2.19
N GLY A 51 8.09 3.11 -3.28
CA GLY A 51 9.53 3.38 -3.41
C GLY A 51 9.90 4.71 -4.08
N TYR A 52 8.91 5.52 -4.49
CA TYR A 52 9.16 6.75 -5.27
C TYR A 52 8.98 8.04 -4.48
N LEU A 53 8.48 7.99 -3.24
CA LEU A 53 8.38 9.16 -2.37
C LEU A 53 9.38 9.09 -1.22
N SER A 54 10.02 10.23 -0.94
CA SER A 54 10.64 10.50 0.35
C SER A 54 9.54 10.61 1.41
N PHE A 55 9.07 9.48 1.92
CA PHE A 55 8.10 9.47 3.02
C PHE A 55 8.76 10.00 4.29
N ASP A 56 8.10 10.93 4.97
CA ASP A 56 8.43 11.29 6.35
C ASP A 56 8.10 10.11 7.29
N CYS A 57 8.69 10.06 8.49
CA CYS A 57 8.50 8.99 9.47
C CYS A 57 7.01 8.68 9.71
N LYS A 58 6.18 9.72 9.82
CA LYS A 58 4.73 9.56 10.04
C LYS A 58 4.01 8.85 8.89
N ALA A 59 4.47 9.07 7.66
CA ALA A 59 3.92 8.43 6.48
C ALA A 59 4.33 6.95 6.40
N ALA A 60 5.57 6.64 6.78
CA ALA A 60 6.05 5.27 6.90
C ALA A 60 5.25 4.48 7.96
N ASP A 61 4.94 5.10 9.09
CA ASP A 61 4.12 4.50 10.15
C ASP A 61 2.72 4.10 9.65
N PHE A 62 2.07 4.98 8.87
CA PHE A 62 0.76 4.68 8.29
C PHE A 62 0.78 3.50 7.33
N ILE A 63 1.80 3.43 6.47
CA ILE A 63 1.98 2.31 5.54
C ILE A 63 2.22 1.02 6.32
N PHE A 64 3.09 1.06 7.33
CA PHE A 64 3.40 -0.09 8.17
C PHE A 64 2.17 -0.60 8.92
N GLU A 65 1.38 0.29 9.51
CA GLU A 65 0.18 -0.09 10.25
C GLU A 65 -0.88 -0.73 9.35
N ILE A 66 -1.08 -0.22 8.13
CA ILE A 66 -1.97 -0.86 7.15
C ILE A 66 -1.45 -2.24 6.74
N VAL A 67 -0.16 -2.37 6.47
CA VAL A 67 0.46 -3.64 6.08
C VAL A 67 0.28 -4.69 7.17
N ASN A 68 0.48 -4.33 8.44
CA ASN A 68 0.30 -5.24 9.57
C ASN A 68 -1.15 -5.71 9.72
N ARG A 69 -2.12 -4.81 9.49
CA ARG A 69 -3.56 -5.13 9.57
C ARG A 69 -4.04 -5.99 8.40
N CYS A 70 -3.46 -5.81 7.21
CA CYS A 70 -3.84 -6.54 5.99
C CYS A 70 -3.19 -7.94 5.87
N THR A 71 -2.69 -8.52 6.97
CA THR A 71 -1.94 -9.80 7.01
C THR A 71 -2.70 -11.03 6.48
N LYS A 72 -4.00 -10.92 6.22
CA LYS A 72 -4.82 -12.03 5.71
C LYS A 72 -4.55 -12.47 4.26
N ASN A 73 -4.05 -11.63 3.35
CA ASN A 73 -3.91 -12.01 1.92
C ASN A 73 -2.77 -11.28 1.13
N TRP A 74 -1.63 -11.01 1.75
CA TRP A 74 -0.51 -10.26 1.13
C TRP A 74 0.34 -11.04 0.10
N GLN A 75 -0.06 -12.25 -0.29
CA GLN A 75 0.70 -13.07 -1.26
C GLN A 75 0.86 -12.43 -2.66
N LEU A 76 0.17 -11.33 -2.97
CA LEU A 76 0.25 -10.65 -4.26
C LEU A 76 0.96 -9.28 -4.23
N ALA A 77 0.92 -8.54 -3.11
CA ALA A 77 1.51 -7.20 -3.04
C ALA A 77 3.05 -7.24 -3.00
N LEU A 78 3.63 -8.16 -2.21
CA LEU A 78 5.09 -8.39 -2.21
C LEU A 78 5.59 -9.02 -3.51
N ARG A 79 4.73 -9.76 -4.22
CA ARG A 79 5.06 -10.40 -5.50
C ARG A 79 5.21 -9.39 -6.65
N LEU A 80 4.39 -8.33 -6.67
CA LEU A 80 4.51 -7.28 -7.69
C LEU A 80 5.71 -6.36 -7.43
N ILE A 81 6.01 -6.04 -6.17
CA ILE A 81 7.23 -5.30 -5.80
C ILE A 81 8.49 -6.13 -6.15
N TRP A 82 8.48 -7.44 -5.90
CA TRP A 82 9.54 -8.34 -6.33
C TRP A 82 9.74 -8.33 -7.85
N HIS A 83 8.67 -8.51 -8.64
CA HIS A 83 8.77 -8.53 -10.10
C HIS A 83 9.13 -7.16 -10.71
N LEU A 84 8.72 -6.05 -10.11
CA LEU A 84 9.11 -4.69 -10.52
C LEU A 84 10.55 -4.34 -10.14
N TRP A 85 11.02 -4.78 -8.97
CA TRP A 85 12.40 -4.55 -8.50
C TRP A 85 13.42 -5.43 -9.23
N THR A 86 13.07 -6.67 -9.59
CA THR A 86 13.92 -7.51 -10.46
C THR A 86 13.98 -7.03 -11.91
N GLY A 87 13.07 -6.13 -12.31
CA GLY A 87 12.93 -5.68 -13.70
C GLY A 87 13.76 -4.44 -14.08
N ARG A 88 14.23 -3.62 -13.12
CA ARG A 88 15.06 -2.45 -13.42
C ARG A 88 16.03 -2.14 -12.27
N LYS A 89 17.32 -2.33 -12.53
CA LYS A 89 18.48 -1.82 -11.77
C LYS A 89 18.87 -2.49 -10.44
N PHE A 90 19.04 -3.82 -10.45
CA PHE A 90 20.00 -4.48 -9.55
C PHE A 90 21.09 -5.28 -10.30
N PHE A 91 21.18 -5.14 -11.62
CA PHE A 91 22.07 -5.93 -12.50
C PHE A 91 23.10 -5.10 -13.28
N GLN A 92 23.66 -4.04 -12.70
CA GLN A 92 24.76 -3.29 -13.33
C GLN A 92 25.95 -2.97 -12.40
N GLU A 93 25.90 -3.26 -11.09
CA GLU A 93 26.99 -2.89 -10.16
C GLU A 93 27.66 -4.08 -9.44
N ARG A 94 27.52 -5.30 -9.97
CA ARG A 94 28.29 -6.48 -9.49
C ARG A 94 29.07 -7.20 -10.59
N LEU A 95 29.42 -6.48 -11.65
CA LEU A 95 30.51 -6.81 -12.57
C LEU A 95 31.33 -5.55 -12.86
N ALA A 96 32.09 -5.13 -11.86
CA ALA A 96 33.40 -4.51 -11.99
C ALA A 96 34.31 -5.12 -10.91
#